data_AF-A0A7C3F002-F1
#
_entry.id   AF-A0A7C3F002-F1
#
_cell.length_a   1.000
_cell.length_b   1.000
_cell.length_c   1.000
_cell.angle_alpha   90.00
_cell.angle_beta   90.00
_cell.angle_gamma   90.00
#
_symmetry.space_group_name_H-M   'P 1'
#
loop_
_entity.id
_entity.type
_entity.pdbx_description
1 polymer ?
#
loop_
_entity_poly.entity_id
_entity_poly.type
_entity_poly.pdbx_seq_one_letter_code
_entity_poly.pdbx_strand_id
1 'polypeptide(L)'
;MHGAGGFGAQCGLVEGTLLFLGIISRAEELPDEDIEKSCQDFARQFEAHFGSLQCKVLRPQGFQPNNPPHFCEEITRDGIVFSIDFFNKIIIRAT
;
A
#
# COMPACT_ATOMS: atom_id res chain seq x y z
N MET A 1 2.32 6.32 -7.72
CA MET A 1 1.54 6.68 -8.93
C MET A 1 0.08 6.30 -8.70
N HIS A 2 -0.90 7.14 -9.05
CA HIS A 2 -2.32 6.77 -8.86
C HIS A 2 -2.72 5.68 -9.87
N GLY A 3 -2.80 4.42 -9.45
CA GLY A 3 -3.26 3.31 -10.28
C GLY A 3 -2.47 3.15 -11.58
N ALA A 4 -1.13 3.17 -11.53
CA ALA A 4 -0.26 3.16 -12.70
C ALA A 4 -0.56 4.29 -13.71
N GLY A 5 -0.58 5.54 -13.23
CA GLY A 5 -0.76 6.72 -14.11
C GLY A 5 -2.19 6.89 -14.62
N GLY A 6 -3.19 6.44 -13.85
CA GLY A 6 -4.60 6.55 -14.20
C GLY A 6 -5.18 5.30 -14.87
N PHE A 7 -4.37 4.28 -15.16
CA PHE A 7 -4.82 3.02 -15.75
C PHE A 7 -5.77 2.22 -14.83
N GLY A 8 -5.67 2.41 -13.51
CA GLY A 8 -6.53 1.76 -12.53
C GLY A 8 -6.04 0.38 -12.06
N ALA A 9 -4.75 0.07 -12.22
CA ALA A 9 -4.10 -1.15 -11.72
C ALA A 9 -3.93 -1.11 -10.18
N GLN A 10 -2.83 -1.63 -9.62
CA GLN A 10 -2.60 -1.62 -8.18
C GLN A 10 -2.66 -0.19 -7.61
N CYS A 11 -3.28 -0.05 -6.44
CA CYS A 11 -3.32 1.22 -5.72
C CYS A 11 -1.91 1.68 -5.35
N GLY A 12 -1.61 2.96 -5.56
CA GLY A 12 -0.29 3.52 -5.25
C GLY A 12 0.10 3.43 -3.78
N LEU A 13 -0.88 3.37 -2.86
CA LEU A 13 -0.64 3.16 -1.44
C LEU A 13 -0.13 1.75 -1.16
N VAL A 14 -0.62 0.75 -1.90
CA VAL A 14 -0.14 -0.63 -1.81
C VAL A 14 1.21 -0.76 -2.49
N GLU A 15 1.32 -0.31 -3.74
CA GLU A 15 2.54 -0.38 -4.55
C GLU A 15 3.72 0.29 -3.83
N GLY A 16 3.54 1.53 -3.35
CA GLY A 16 4.58 2.28 -2.66
C GLY A 16 4.97 1.64 -1.33
N THR A 17 4.01 1.12 -0.57
CA THR A 17 4.31 0.45 0.70
C THR A 17 5.06 -0.86 0.49
N LEU A 18 4.66 -1.69 -0.47
CA LEU A 18 5.35 -2.94 -0.79
C LEU A 18 6.77 -2.69 -1.32
N LEU A 19 6.97 -1.65 -2.14
CA LEU A 19 8.30 -1.25 -2.59
C LEU A 19 9.18 -0.83 -1.42
N PHE A 20 8.66 0.03 -0.54
CA PHE A 20 9.39 0.47 0.64
C PHE A 20 9.70 -0.70 1.58
N LEU A 21 8.74 -1.60 1.81
CA LEU A 21 8.91 -2.83 2.59
C LEU A 21 10.06 -3.69 2.04
N GLY A 22 10.11 -3.91 0.73
CA GLY A 22 11.22 -4.65 0.12
C GLY A 22 12.58 -3.97 0.31
N ILE A 23 12.65 -2.65 0.16
CA ILE A 23 13.88 -1.87 0.33
C ILE A 23 14.36 -1.91 1.79
N ILE A 24 13.50 -1.58 2.75
CA ILE A 24 13.89 -1.49 4.15
C ILE A 24 14.23 -2.86 4.72
N SER A 25 13.42 -3.89 4.42
CA SER A 25 13.69 -5.24 4.89
C SER A 25 15.00 -5.81 4.35
N ARG A 26 15.38 -5.47 3.11
CA ARG A 26 16.69 -5.87 2.57
C ARG A 26 17.83 -5.12 3.25
N ALA A 27 17.65 -3.84 3.58
CA ALA A 27 18.63 -3.06 4.32
C ALA A 27 18.88 -3.63 5.72
N GLU A 28 17.86 -4.25 6.33
CA GLU A 28 17.93 -4.99 7.60
C GLU A 28 18.33 -6.47 7.43
N GLU A 29 18.83 -6.86 6.24
CA GLU A 29 19.31 -8.22 5.93
C GLU A 29 18.28 -9.34 6.15
N LEU A 30 16.97 -9.03 6.08
CA LEU A 30 15.94 -10.04 6.21
C LEU A 30 15.99 -11.07 5.07
N PRO A 31 15.75 -12.37 5.35
CA PRO A 31 15.66 -13.40 4.33
C PRO A 31 14.53 -13.13 3.34
N ASP A 32 14.74 -13.48 2.06
CA ASP A 32 13.77 -13.28 0.98
C ASP A 32 12.39 -13.87 1.32
N GLU A 33 12.36 -15.05 1.96
CA GLU A 33 11.11 -15.70 2.39
C GLU A 33 10.31 -14.84 3.39
N ASP A 34 10.99 -14.14 4.30
CA ASP A 34 10.33 -13.30 5.30
C ASP A 34 9.86 -11.97 4.69
N ILE A 35 10.59 -11.44 3.70
CA ILE A 35 10.16 -10.29 2.90
C ILE A 35 8.89 -10.66 2.12
N GLU A 36 8.87 -11.80 1.45
CA GLU A 36 7.71 -12.30 0.71
C GLU A 36 6.49 -12.49 1.61
N LYS A 37 6.66 -13.12 2.78
CA LYS A 37 5.59 -13.28 3.77
C LYS A 37 5.06 -11.94 4.26
N SER A 38 5.94 -10.98 4.52
CA SER A 38 5.55 -9.63 4.96
C SER A 38 4.75 -8.90 3.87
N CYS A 39 5.18 -9.00 2.61
CA CYS A 39 4.44 -8.44 1.48
C CYS A 39 3.03 -9.07 1.34
N GLN A 40 2.93 -10.39 1.45
CA GLN A 40 1.65 -11.11 1.40
C GLN A 40 0.73 -10.71 2.56
N ASP A 41 1.28 -10.59 3.77
CA ASP A 41 0.53 -10.21 4.97
C ASP A 41 0.02 -8.76 4.86
N PHE A 42 0.88 -7.82 4.45
CA PHE A 42 0.46 -6.44 4.19
C PHE A 42 -0.67 -6.38 3.17
N ALA A 43 -0.53 -7.06 2.03
CA ALA A 43 -1.54 -7.09 0.99
C ALA A 43 -2.87 -7.66 1.50
N ARG A 44 -2.83 -8.78 2.24
CA ARG A 44 -4.03 -9.39 2.82
C ARG A 44 -4.72 -8.44 3.80
N GLN A 45 -3.97 -7.81 4.71
CA GLN A 45 -4.54 -6.88 5.69
C GLN A 45 -5.07 -5.61 5.02
N PHE A 46 -4.38 -5.08 4.01
CA PHE A 46 -4.82 -3.93 3.25
C PHE A 46 -6.14 -4.24 2.52
N GLU A 47 -6.22 -5.38 1.84
CA GLU A 47 -7.45 -5.80 1.16
C GLU A 47 -8.60 -6.03 2.14
N ALA A 48 -8.34 -6.61 3.31
CA ALA A 48 -9.35 -6.78 4.35
C ALA A 48 -9.85 -5.45 4.92
N HIS A 49 -8.98 -4.43 5.02
CA HIS A 49 -9.32 -3.12 5.59
C HIS A 49 -9.96 -2.16 4.58
N PHE A 50 -9.38 -2.04 3.38
CA PHE A 50 -9.79 -1.09 2.34
C PHE A 50 -10.66 -1.72 1.25
N GLY A 51 -10.81 -3.05 1.22
CA GLY A 51 -11.70 -3.80 0.34
C GLY A 51 -11.10 -4.24 -1.00
N SER A 52 -9.98 -3.68 -1.45
CA SER A 52 -9.27 -4.13 -2.65
C SER A 52 -7.84 -3.62 -2.72
N LEU A 53 -7.00 -4.33 -3.48
CA LEU A 53 -5.69 -3.83 -3.89
C LEU A 53 -5.74 -2.97 -5.16
N GLN A 54 -6.85 -3.00 -5.91
CA GLN A 54 -6.96 -2.36 -7.22
C GLN A 54 -7.50 -0.94 -7.11
N CYS A 55 -6.78 0.02 -7.68
CA CYS A 55 -7.15 1.42 -7.72
C CYS A 55 -8.50 1.66 -8.39
N LYS A 56 -8.84 0.93 -9.46
CA LYS A 56 -10.15 1.07 -10.11
C LYS A 56 -11.32 0.63 -9.24
N VAL A 57 -11.08 -0.26 -8.27
CA VAL A 57 -12.09 -0.72 -7.31
C VAL A 57 -12.21 0.30 -6.17
N LEU A 58 -11.07 0.78 -5.65
CA LEU A 58 -11.05 1.79 -4.57
C LEU A 58 -11.49 3.19 -5.04
N ARG A 59 -11.34 3.49 -6.33
CA ARG A 59 -11.73 4.76 -6.97
C ARG A 59 -12.56 4.50 -8.23
N PRO A 60 -13.83 4.08 -8.08
CA PRO A 60 -14.68 3.70 -9.20
C PRO A 60 -14.99 4.88 -10.15
N GLN A 61 -14.85 6.12 -9.68
CA GLN A 61 -15.07 7.33 -10.49
C GLN A 61 -13.93 7.58 -11.51
N GLY A 62 -12.85 6.80 -11.47
CA GLY A 62 -11.71 6.96 -12.38
C GLY A 62 -11.07 8.34 -12.27
N PHE A 63 -10.37 8.78 -13.32
CA PHE A 63 -9.55 9.99 -13.34
C PHE A 63 -10.12 11.07 -14.27
N GLN A 64 -11.37 11.47 -14.05
CA GLN A 64 -12.05 12.43 -14.92
C GLN A 64 -11.65 13.89 -14.59
N PRO A 65 -11.59 14.79 -15.58
CA PRO A 65 -11.21 16.20 -15.36
C PRO A 65 -12.12 16.96 -14.40
N ASN A 66 -13.38 16.53 -14.26
CA ASN A 66 -14.38 17.13 -13.38
C ASN A 66 -14.42 16.50 -11.98
N ASN A 67 -13.59 15.48 -11.69
CA ASN A 67 -13.49 14.95 -10.34
C ASN A 67 -12.94 16.04 -9.40
N PRO A 68 -13.42 16.11 -8.16
CA PRO A 68 -12.85 17.03 -7.20
C PRO A 68 -11.34 16.73 -7.00
N PRO A 69 -10.54 17.77 -6.73
CA PRO A 69 -9.13 17.58 -6.44
C PRO A 69 -8.98 16.69 -5.21
N HIS A 70 -7.85 15.98 -5.11
CA HIS A 70 -7.51 15.15 -3.96
C HIS A 70 -8.56 14.09 -3.58
N PHE A 71 -9.25 13.51 -4.57
CA PHE A 71 -10.25 12.46 -4.36
C PHE A 71 -9.78 11.29 -3.46
N CYS A 72 -8.47 11.00 -3.46
CA CYS A 72 -7.88 9.94 -2.63
C CYS A 72 -7.35 10.43 -1.27
N GLU A 73 -7.65 11.65 -0.82
CA GLU A 73 -7.04 12.24 0.38
C GLU A 73 -7.32 11.42 1.63
N GLU A 74 -8.58 11.09 1.89
CA GLU A 74 -8.96 10.33 3.10
C GLU A 74 -8.31 8.95 3.12
N ILE A 75 -8.43 8.18 2.04
CA ILE A 75 -7.79 6.86 1.93
C ILE A 75 -6.27 6.96 1.96
N THR A 76 -5.67 8.06 1.47
CA THR A 76 -4.23 8.29 1.59
C THR A 76 -3.81 8.48 3.03
N ARG A 77 -4.51 9.34 3.78
CA ARG A 77 -4.23 9.57 5.21
C ARG A 77 -4.34 8.25 5.98
N ASP A 78 -5.44 7.54 5.80
CA ASP A 78 -5.71 6.31 6.53
C ASP A 78 -4.73 5.20 6.09
N GLY A 79 -4.38 5.13 4.81
CA GLY A 79 -3.37 4.23 4.27
C GLY A 79 -1.96 4.49 4.83
N ILE A 80 -1.57 5.75 5.03
CA ILE A 80 -0.27 6.09 5.65
C ILE A 80 -0.22 5.60 7.09
N VAL A 81 -1.26 5.88 7.89
CA VAL A 81 -1.34 5.41 9.29
C VAL A 81 -1.31 3.89 9.34
N PHE A 82 -2.09 3.23 8.48
CA PHE A 82 -2.11 1.77 8.36
C PHE A 82 -0.72 1.21 8.04
N SER A 83 0.02 1.81 7.09
CA SER A 83 1.38 1.38 6.76
C SER A 83 2.35 1.57 7.93
N ILE A 84 2.29 2.71 8.63
CA ILE A 84 3.12 2.96 9.83
C ILE A 84 2.87 1.90 10.89
N ASP A 85 1.60 1.60 11.18
CA ASP A 85 1.22 0.59 12.17
C ASP A 85 1.69 -0.82 11.78
N PHE A 86 1.69 -1.13 10.49
CA PHE A 86 2.24 -2.37 9.97
C PHE A 86 3.77 -2.43 10.18
N PHE A 87 4.50 -1.38 9.81
CA PHE A 87 5.96 -1.32 9.98
C PHE A 87 6.38 -1.37 11.45
N ASN A 88 5.66 -0.69 12.34
CA ASN A 88 5.95 -0.75 13.77
C ASN A 88 5.89 -2.19 14.29
N LYS A 89 4.99 -3.03 13.77
CA LYS A 89 4.91 -4.46 14.15
C LYS A 89 6.06 -5.29 13.58
N ILE A 90 6.61 -4.92 12.43
CA ILE A 90 7.75 -5.62 11.80
C ILE A 90 9.06 -5.21 12.47
N ILE A 91 9.33 -3.91 12.56
CA ILE A 91 10.60 -3.37 13.05
C ILE A 91 10.81 -3.71 14.54
N ILE A 92 9.76 -3.60 15.37
CA ILE A 92 9.85 -3.98 16.79
C ILE A 92 10.14 -5.47 16.99
N ARG A 93 9.86 -6.33 16.00
CA ARG A 93 10.20 -7.76 16.06
C ARG A 93 11.62 -8.08 15.61
N ALA A 94 12.30 -7.16 14.92
CA ALA A 94 13.66 -7.34 14.44
C ALA A 94 14.73 -6.86 15.42
N THR A 95 14.36 -6.03 16.41
CA THR A 95 15.21 -5.53 17.50
C THR A 95 15.02 -6.33 18.79
#